data_AF-A0A358CX19-F1
#
_entry.id   AF-A0A358CX19-F1
#
_cell.length_a   1.000
_cell.length_b   1.000
_cell.length_c   1.000
_cell.angle_alpha   90.00
_cell.angle_beta   90.00
_cell.angle_gamma   90.00
#
_symmetry.space_group_name_H-M   'P 1'
#
loop_
_entity.id
_entity.type
_entity.pdbx_description
1 polymer ?
#
loop_
_entity_poly.entity_id
_entity_poly.type
_entity_poly.pdbx_seq_one_letter_code
_entity_poly.pdbx_strand_id
1 'polypeptide(L)'
;MQYDQHVSENNTASDDIANPIARPDKTTFEAHLARRRYGRFTLTEAIRPAWQLGIIPEAGYRHDSYRDPVTGEILPAIVAAVSSERLFDTFLQLIESLGDTCDVVLESSHEHKSNPKEYRREGIERILLESQLWNFEDLLLNDGCTSIAVLHSEKPFEVQLDEHKLLIAYAPAMHTFETILCEQGVWQKKNLRVISQGDHMHTSTNHYKTQFEDLVSNIHADL
;
A
#
# COMPACT_ATOMS: atom_id res chain seq x y z
N MET A 1 -11.19 -10.17 -19.39
CA MET A 1 -10.43 -9.17 -18.61
C MET A 1 -9.13 -8.94 -19.34
N GLN A 2 -8.93 -7.73 -19.86
CA GLN A 2 -7.71 -7.35 -20.55
C GLN A 2 -6.80 -6.75 -19.49
N TYR A 3 -5.76 -7.47 -19.11
CA TYR A 3 -4.76 -7.00 -18.14
C TYR A 3 -3.71 -6.20 -18.91
N ASP A 4 -3.65 -4.89 -18.67
CA ASP A 4 -2.61 -4.06 -19.26
C ASP A 4 -1.26 -4.34 -18.58
N GLN A 5 -0.28 -4.79 -19.36
CA GLN A 5 1.05 -5.16 -18.89
C GLN A 5 1.99 -3.96 -19.01
N HIS A 6 2.39 -3.38 -17.88
CA HIS A 6 3.44 -2.35 -17.88
C HIS A 6 4.44 -2.60 -16.75
N VAL A 7 5.65 -2.99 -17.15
CA VAL A 7 6.82 -3.24 -16.30
C VAL A 7 7.53 -1.90 -16.04
N SER A 8 7.86 -1.60 -14.79
CA SER A 8 8.68 -0.43 -14.43
C SER A 8 10.14 -0.66 -14.84
N GLU A 9 10.68 0.19 -15.71
CA GLU A 9 12.09 0.15 -16.12
C GLU A 9 12.97 0.91 -15.11
N ASN A 10 13.78 0.20 -14.33
CA ASN A 10 14.90 0.80 -13.60
C ASN A 10 16.20 0.61 -14.38
N ASN A 11 16.80 1.74 -14.76
CA ASN A 11 17.94 1.84 -15.64
C ASN A 11 19.24 1.92 -14.82
N THR A 12 20.00 0.83 -14.74
CA THR A 12 21.45 0.88 -14.45
C THR A 12 22.16 -0.20 -15.26
N ALA A 13 23.06 0.23 -16.14
CA ALA A 13 23.87 -0.64 -16.98
C ALA A 13 25.20 -1.00 -16.29
N SER A 14 25.44 -2.28 -16.09
CA SER A 14 26.75 -2.92 -16.30
C SER A 14 26.57 -4.43 -16.32
N ASP A 15 26.98 -5.04 -17.43
CA ASP A 15 26.86 -6.44 -17.79
C ASP A 15 27.37 -7.40 -16.72
N ASP A 16 26.50 -8.33 -16.31
CA ASP A 16 26.90 -9.67 -15.93
C ASP A 16 25.84 -10.66 -16.42
N ILE A 17 26.33 -11.78 -16.95
CA ILE A 17 25.64 -12.76 -17.79
C ILE A 17 24.45 -13.39 -17.05
N ALA A 18 23.26 -12.79 -17.19
CA ALA A 18 22.00 -13.42 -16.82
C ALA A 18 21.34 -13.94 -18.09
N ASN A 19 21.50 -15.24 -18.33
CA ASN A 19 20.75 -15.99 -19.34
C ASN A 19 19.25 -15.63 -19.19
N PRO A 20 18.58 -15.04 -20.21
CA PRO A 20 17.18 -14.66 -20.07
C PRO A 20 16.37 -15.95 -19.99
N ILE A 21 16.04 -16.37 -18.76
CA ILE A 21 15.16 -17.51 -18.51
C ILE A 21 13.89 -17.25 -19.32
N ALA A 22 13.56 -18.21 -20.19
CA ALA A 22 12.50 -18.05 -21.19
C ALA A 22 11.20 -17.54 -20.55
N ARG A 23 10.57 -16.56 -21.21
CA ARG A 23 9.22 -16.12 -20.84
C ARG A 23 8.31 -17.36 -20.76
N PRO A 24 7.50 -17.49 -19.70
CA PRO A 24 6.58 -18.62 -19.57
C PRO A 24 5.62 -18.67 -20.75
N ASP A 25 5.10 -19.87 -21.02
CA ASP A 25 3.92 -19.95 -21.87
C ASP A 25 2.72 -19.23 -21.22
N LYS A 26 1.72 -18.94 -22.04
CA LYS A 26 0.55 -18.17 -21.62
C LYS A 26 -0.16 -18.80 -20.42
N THR A 27 -0.32 -20.12 -20.42
CA THR A 27 -1.03 -20.85 -19.35
C THR A 27 -0.28 -20.77 -18.03
N THR A 28 1.03 -20.92 -18.04
CA THR A 28 1.84 -20.84 -16.83
C THR A 28 1.87 -19.41 -16.30
N PHE A 29 1.94 -18.41 -17.19
CA PHE A 29 1.83 -17.00 -16.81
C PHE A 29 0.46 -16.66 -16.18
N GLU A 30 -0.64 -17.10 -16.79
CA GLU A 30 -1.99 -16.91 -16.26
C GLU A 30 -2.15 -17.58 -14.89
N ALA A 31 -1.61 -18.79 -14.72
CA ALA A 31 -1.62 -19.49 -13.43
C ALA A 31 -0.82 -18.72 -12.35
N HIS A 32 0.30 -18.08 -12.72
CA HIS A 32 1.06 -17.23 -11.81
C HIS A 32 0.27 -15.98 -11.40
N LEU A 33 -0.37 -15.28 -12.35
CA LEU A 33 -1.22 -14.12 -12.04
C LEU A 33 -2.46 -14.48 -11.20
N ALA A 34 -2.98 -15.70 -11.36
CA ALA A 34 -4.09 -16.20 -10.54
C ALA A 34 -3.68 -16.56 -9.10
N ARG A 35 -2.38 -16.68 -8.82
CA ARG A 35 -1.88 -17.05 -7.49
C ARG A 35 -1.94 -15.87 -6.52
N ARG A 36 -2.89 -15.95 -5.59
CA ARG A 36 -3.03 -14.98 -4.49
C ARG A 36 -2.31 -15.39 -3.21
N ARG A 37 -2.12 -16.70 -2.98
CA ARG A 37 -1.62 -17.24 -1.71
C ARG A 37 -0.16 -17.68 -1.76
N TYR A 38 0.60 -17.21 -0.77
CA TYR A 38 2.02 -17.47 -0.56
C TYR A 38 2.21 -17.99 0.87
N GLY A 39 2.16 -19.32 1.03
CA GLY A 39 2.14 -19.95 2.35
C GLY A 39 0.92 -19.54 3.16
N ARG A 40 1.14 -18.78 4.24
CA ARG A 40 0.07 -18.22 5.08
C ARG A 40 -0.35 -16.81 4.68
N PHE A 41 0.35 -16.17 3.75
CA PHE A 41 0.07 -14.82 3.31
C PHE A 41 -0.83 -14.82 2.08
N THR A 42 -1.79 -13.89 2.03
CA THR A 42 -2.70 -13.71 0.90
C THR A 42 -2.61 -12.28 0.39
N LEU A 43 -2.35 -12.11 -0.91
CA LEU A 43 -2.39 -10.82 -1.59
C LEU A 43 -3.84 -10.40 -1.87
N THR A 44 -4.07 -9.09 -1.90
CA THR A 44 -5.26 -8.49 -2.50
C THR A 44 -5.22 -8.59 -4.03
N GLU A 45 -6.23 -8.07 -4.74
CA GLU A 45 -6.15 -8.01 -6.21
C GLU A 45 -5.23 -6.94 -6.74
N ALA A 46 -4.96 -5.89 -5.97
CA ALA A 46 -4.28 -4.69 -6.40
C ALA A 46 -2.88 -4.92 -6.97
N ILE A 47 -2.18 -5.96 -6.54
CA ILE A 47 -0.78 -6.18 -6.89
C ILE A 47 -0.44 -7.63 -7.19
N ARG A 48 0.45 -7.84 -8.16
CA ARG A 48 0.99 -9.16 -8.50
C ARG A 48 2.51 -9.10 -8.57
N PRO A 49 3.23 -10.02 -7.90
CA PRO A 49 4.66 -10.18 -8.13
C PRO A 49 4.93 -10.48 -9.60
N ALA A 50 6.02 -9.93 -10.13
CA ALA A 50 6.46 -10.29 -11.47
C ALA A 50 6.78 -11.80 -11.56
N TRP A 51 6.83 -12.29 -12.80
CA TRP A 51 7.13 -13.70 -13.08
C TRP A 51 8.44 -14.18 -12.44
N GLN A 52 9.45 -13.32 -12.44
CA GLN A 52 10.70 -13.57 -11.72
C GLN A 52 10.50 -13.15 -10.26
N LEU A 53 10.13 -14.10 -9.41
CA LEU A 53 9.95 -13.88 -7.97
C LEU A 53 11.28 -13.50 -7.31
N GLY A 54 11.64 -12.21 -7.33
CA GLY A 54 12.72 -11.68 -6.51
C GLY A 54 12.38 -11.65 -5.02
N ILE A 55 11.07 -11.57 -4.72
CA ILE A 55 10.49 -11.48 -3.38
C ILE A 55 9.31 -12.45 -3.27
N ILE A 56 9.29 -13.22 -2.19
CA ILE A 56 8.16 -14.09 -1.83
C ILE A 56 7.34 -13.32 -0.80
N PRO A 57 6.09 -12.92 -1.11
CA PRO A 57 5.24 -12.18 -0.18
C PRO A 57 5.03 -12.94 1.14
N GLU A 58 5.15 -12.23 2.24
CA GLU A 58 4.92 -12.76 3.58
C GLU A 58 4.38 -11.68 4.52
N ALA A 59 3.59 -12.09 5.52
CA ALA A 59 3.15 -11.18 6.58
C ALA A 59 4.29 -10.86 7.55
N GLY A 60 4.30 -9.63 8.04
CA GLY A 60 5.19 -9.16 9.11
C GLY A 60 5.37 -7.66 9.04
N TYR A 61 6.09 -7.10 10.01
CA TYR A 61 6.52 -5.71 9.94
C TYR A 61 8.01 -5.56 10.21
N ARG A 62 8.61 -4.48 9.70
CA ARG A 62 9.96 -4.06 10.05
C ARG A 62 9.96 -2.59 10.43
N HIS A 63 10.94 -2.20 11.24
CA HIS A 63 11.28 -0.80 11.42
C HIS A 63 12.05 -0.30 10.21
N ASP A 64 11.74 0.91 9.82
CA ASP A 64 12.39 1.65 8.76
C ASP A 64 12.57 3.10 9.22
N SER A 65 13.07 3.97 8.35
CA SER A 65 13.15 5.39 8.65
C SER A 65 12.99 6.21 7.37
N TYR A 66 12.18 7.26 7.44
CA TYR A 66 12.09 8.25 6.39
C TYR A 66 13.01 9.43 6.71
N ARG A 67 13.80 9.85 5.73
CA ARG A 67 14.58 11.07 5.82
C ARG A 67 13.86 12.15 5.01
N ASP A 68 13.40 13.18 5.68
CA ASP A 68 12.83 14.36 5.05
C ASP A 68 13.89 15.00 4.13
N PRO A 69 13.62 15.17 2.83
CA PRO A 69 14.58 15.70 1.87
C PRO A 69 14.84 17.21 2.03
N VAL A 70 13.91 17.94 2.66
CA VAL A 70 13.98 19.39 2.88
C VAL A 70 14.69 19.69 4.19
N THR A 71 14.25 19.08 5.29
CA THR A 71 14.78 19.35 6.63
C THR A 71 15.96 18.46 7.01
N GLY A 72 16.08 17.28 6.36
CA GLY A 72 17.06 16.27 6.71
C GLY A 72 16.71 15.45 7.95
N GLU A 73 15.57 15.74 8.61
CA GLU A 73 15.10 15.03 9.79
C GLU A 73 14.82 13.57 9.47
N ILE A 74 15.09 12.68 10.43
CA ILE A 74 14.84 11.25 10.31
C ILE A 74 13.62 10.92 11.15
N LEU A 75 12.52 10.58 10.50
CA LEU A 75 11.31 10.10 11.13
C LEU A 75 11.36 8.58 11.19
N PRO A 76 11.22 7.98 12.39
CA PRO A 76 11.04 6.54 12.50
C PRO A 76 9.81 6.10 11.72
N ALA A 77 9.89 4.94 11.09
CA ALA A 77 8.79 4.33 10.37
C ALA A 77 8.62 2.85 10.72
N ILE A 78 7.41 2.33 10.54
CA ILE A 78 7.14 0.90 10.42
C ILE A 78 6.59 0.65 9.03
N VAL A 79 7.11 -0.39 8.38
CA VAL A 79 6.54 -0.93 7.14
C VAL A 79 6.00 -2.32 7.43
N ALA A 80 4.72 -2.53 7.19
CA ALA A 80 4.02 -3.77 7.48
C ALA A 80 3.34 -4.35 6.24
N ALA A 81 3.50 -5.65 6.05
CA ALA A 81 2.75 -6.44 5.09
C ALA A 81 1.71 -7.27 5.86
N VAL A 82 0.44 -7.08 5.53
CA VAL A 82 -0.71 -7.75 6.17
C VAL A 82 -1.48 -8.53 5.12
N SER A 83 -1.95 -9.72 5.47
CA SER A 83 -2.73 -10.54 4.52
C SER A 83 -4.08 -9.88 4.24
N SER A 84 -4.58 -10.01 3.02
CA SER A 84 -5.78 -9.33 2.52
C SER A 84 -6.97 -9.41 3.47
N GLU A 85 -7.17 -10.55 4.12
CA GLU A 85 -8.29 -10.81 5.03
C GLU A 85 -8.22 -10.08 6.38
N ARG A 86 -7.09 -9.41 6.69
CA ARG A 86 -6.94 -8.58 7.90
C ARG A 86 -6.47 -7.16 7.57
N LEU A 87 -6.13 -6.87 6.31
CA LEU A 87 -5.46 -5.63 5.92
C LEU A 87 -6.31 -4.40 6.26
N PHE A 88 -7.60 -4.43 5.90
CA PHE A 88 -8.49 -3.31 6.14
C PHE A 88 -8.73 -3.06 7.63
N ASP A 89 -9.10 -4.09 8.39
CA ASP A 89 -9.29 -3.98 9.85
C ASP A 89 -8.02 -3.52 10.58
N THR A 90 -6.84 -3.96 10.12
CA THR A 90 -5.56 -3.53 10.70
C THR A 90 -5.32 -2.05 10.40
N PHE A 91 -5.59 -1.60 9.17
CA PHE A 91 -5.49 -0.19 8.80
C PHE A 91 -6.39 0.68 9.69
N LEU A 92 -7.66 0.29 9.87
CA LEU A 92 -8.61 1.03 10.72
C LEU A 92 -8.13 1.15 12.19
N GLN A 93 -7.59 0.06 12.75
CA GLN A 93 -7.02 0.10 14.11
C GLN A 93 -5.78 0.98 14.21
N LEU A 94 -4.93 1.03 13.18
CA LEU A 94 -3.77 1.92 13.19
C LEU A 94 -4.21 3.39 13.16
N ILE A 95 -5.19 3.76 12.33
CA ILE A 95 -5.66 5.16 12.27
C ILE A 95 -6.43 5.58 13.54
N GLU A 96 -7.05 4.64 14.27
CA GLU A 96 -7.65 4.91 15.59
C GLU A 96 -6.64 5.52 16.57
N SER A 97 -5.36 5.17 16.45
CA SER A 97 -4.30 5.73 17.30
C SER A 97 -3.93 7.19 17.01
N LEU A 98 -4.47 7.79 15.94
CA LEU A 98 -4.18 9.16 15.52
C LEU A 98 -5.07 10.21 16.20
N GLY A 99 -6.14 9.80 16.89
CA GLY A 99 -7.07 10.69 17.59
C GLY A 99 -8.42 10.85 16.89
N ASP A 100 -9.26 11.76 17.39
CA ASP A 100 -10.66 11.89 16.95
C ASP A 100 -10.85 12.75 15.70
N THR A 101 -9.86 13.58 15.37
CA THR A 101 -9.82 14.41 14.18
C THR A 101 -8.51 14.18 13.46
N CYS A 102 -8.56 14.06 12.14
CA CYS A 102 -7.42 13.76 11.30
C CYS A 102 -7.48 14.52 9.97
N ASP A 103 -6.34 14.59 9.32
CA ASP A 103 -6.23 15.03 7.93
C ASP A 103 -6.07 13.80 7.05
N VAL A 104 -6.59 13.86 5.83
CA VAL A 104 -6.57 12.74 4.89
C VAL A 104 -5.99 13.22 3.58
N VAL A 105 -5.11 12.41 3.02
CA VAL A 105 -4.58 12.55 1.66
C VAL A 105 -4.95 11.29 0.89
N LEU A 106 -5.66 11.46 -0.23
CA LEU A 106 -5.94 10.40 -1.20
C LEU A 106 -5.09 10.63 -2.42
N GLU A 107 -4.42 9.59 -2.93
CA GLU A 107 -3.69 9.69 -4.18
C GLU A 107 -4.16 8.66 -5.20
N SER A 108 -4.16 9.07 -6.46
CA SER A 108 -4.59 8.24 -7.58
C SER A 108 -3.58 8.27 -8.73
N SER A 109 -3.09 7.09 -9.10
CA SER A 109 -2.19 6.88 -10.24
C SER A 109 -2.91 6.40 -11.52
N HIS A 110 -4.26 6.41 -11.53
CA HIS A 110 -5.10 5.92 -12.65
C HIS A 110 -4.84 6.63 -14.00
N GLU A 111 -4.51 7.93 -13.98
CA GLU A 111 -4.22 8.69 -15.21
C GLU A 111 -2.71 8.85 -15.45
N HIS A 112 -1.94 9.04 -14.39
CA HIS A 112 -0.51 9.34 -14.46
C HIS A 112 0.26 8.65 -13.32
N LYS A 113 1.03 7.60 -13.65
CA LYS A 113 1.87 6.91 -12.65
C LYS A 113 3.00 7.78 -12.10
N SER A 114 3.61 8.63 -12.92
CA SER A 114 4.76 9.44 -12.50
C SER A 114 4.39 10.71 -11.74
N ASN A 115 3.11 11.08 -11.75
CA ASN A 115 2.60 12.25 -11.04
C ASN A 115 1.15 11.96 -10.61
N PRO A 116 0.96 11.16 -9.54
CA PRO A 116 -0.36 10.85 -9.02
C PRO A 116 -1.14 12.13 -8.70
N LYS A 117 -2.45 12.11 -8.91
CA LYS A 117 -3.30 13.21 -8.44
C LYS A 117 -3.51 13.03 -6.94
N GLU A 118 -3.34 14.11 -6.21
CA GLU A 118 -3.47 14.14 -4.76
C GLU A 118 -4.70 14.96 -4.38
N TYR A 119 -5.47 14.48 -3.40
CA TYR A 119 -6.66 15.14 -2.88
C TYR A 119 -6.57 15.17 -1.36
N ARG A 120 -6.84 16.33 -0.75
CA ARG A 120 -6.68 16.56 0.67
C ARG A 120 -7.99 16.93 1.33
N ARG A 121 -8.21 16.42 2.55
CA ARG A 121 -9.28 16.83 3.45
C ARG A 121 -8.72 17.03 4.85
N GLU A 122 -8.70 18.26 5.33
CA GLU A 122 -8.21 18.59 6.67
C GLU A 122 -9.32 18.55 7.73
N GLY A 123 -9.02 18.08 8.93
CA GLY A 123 -9.92 18.19 10.07
C GLY A 123 -11.22 17.38 9.92
N ILE A 124 -11.17 16.20 9.31
CA ILE A 124 -12.31 15.27 9.29
C ILE A 124 -12.39 14.53 10.61
N GLU A 125 -13.61 14.38 11.16
CA GLU A 125 -13.84 13.50 12.30
C GLU A 125 -13.54 12.05 11.90
N ARG A 126 -12.65 11.38 12.64
CA ARG A 126 -12.17 10.03 12.30
C ARG A 126 -13.32 9.03 12.15
N ILE A 127 -14.35 9.11 12.99
CA ILE A 127 -15.53 8.22 12.90
C ILE A 127 -16.28 8.41 11.56
N LEU A 128 -16.37 9.64 11.07
CA LEU A 128 -16.97 9.91 9.76
C LEU A 128 -16.09 9.35 8.64
N LEU A 129 -14.77 9.55 8.73
CA LEU A 129 -13.82 8.96 7.79
C LEU A 129 -13.96 7.43 7.75
N GLU A 130 -13.86 6.76 8.89
CA GLU A 130 -13.98 5.29 8.99
C GLU A 130 -15.29 4.78 8.38
N SER A 131 -16.41 5.45 8.66
CA SER A 131 -17.71 5.13 8.06
C SER A 131 -17.68 5.21 6.53
N GLN A 132 -17.01 6.21 5.97
CA GLN A 132 -16.81 6.29 4.52
C GLN A 132 -15.88 5.17 4.03
N LEU A 133 -14.73 4.97 4.68
CA LEU A 133 -13.76 3.95 4.27
C LEU A 133 -14.38 2.55 4.21
N TRP A 134 -15.30 2.19 5.11
CA TRP A 134 -16.05 0.93 5.06
C TRP A 134 -16.85 0.75 3.76
N ASN A 135 -17.41 1.82 3.20
CA ASN A 135 -18.12 1.77 1.92
C ASN A 135 -17.18 1.58 0.72
N PHE A 136 -15.88 1.86 0.91
CA PHE A 136 -14.85 1.82 -0.13
C PHE A 136 -13.75 0.78 0.18
N GLU A 137 -14.04 -0.22 1.03
CA GLU A 137 -13.09 -1.29 1.37
C GLU A 137 -12.56 -1.99 0.11
N ASP A 138 -13.45 -2.33 -0.84
CA ASP A 138 -13.04 -3.02 -2.07
C ASP A 138 -12.07 -2.18 -2.90
N LEU A 139 -12.32 -0.87 -3.03
CA LEU A 139 -11.41 0.06 -3.69
C LEU A 139 -10.05 0.06 -2.98
N LEU A 140 -10.04 0.30 -1.67
CA LEU A 140 -8.82 0.46 -0.88
C LEU A 140 -7.97 -0.81 -0.89
N LEU A 141 -8.57 -1.99 -0.89
CA LEU A 141 -7.86 -3.27 -0.90
C LEU A 141 -7.44 -3.70 -2.31
N ASN A 142 -8.34 -3.58 -3.29
CA ASN A 142 -8.23 -4.29 -4.56
C ASN A 142 -7.82 -3.41 -5.75
N ASP A 143 -7.73 -2.08 -5.57
CA ASP A 143 -7.20 -1.18 -6.58
C ASP A 143 -5.72 -0.86 -6.38
N GLY A 144 -4.88 -1.21 -7.35
CA GLY A 144 -3.44 -0.90 -7.37
C GLY A 144 -3.10 0.51 -7.82
N CYS A 145 -4.08 1.41 -7.93
CA CYS A 145 -3.88 2.80 -8.29
C CYS A 145 -4.34 3.78 -7.20
N THR A 146 -4.79 3.28 -6.04
CA THR A 146 -5.30 4.07 -4.93
C THR A 146 -4.40 3.91 -3.71
N SER A 147 -3.99 5.04 -3.15
CA SER A 147 -3.39 5.15 -1.82
C SER A 147 -4.19 6.09 -0.93
N ILE A 148 -4.05 5.92 0.38
CA ILE A 148 -4.59 6.83 1.39
C ILE A 148 -3.56 7.02 2.50
N ALA A 149 -3.36 8.26 2.92
CA ALA A 149 -2.65 8.62 4.14
C ALA A 149 -3.61 9.31 5.10
N VAL A 150 -3.59 8.91 6.36
CA VAL A 150 -4.31 9.57 7.45
C VAL A 150 -3.28 10.13 8.42
N LEU A 151 -3.38 11.42 8.69
CA LEU A 151 -2.42 12.18 9.46
C LEU A 151 -3.08 12.72 10.73
N HIS A 152 -2.33 12.74 11.82
CA HIS A 152 -2.73 13.50 13.00
C HIS A 152 -2.63 15.00 12.68
N SER A 153 -3.66 15.77 13.03
CA SER A 153 -3.79 17.21 12.67
C SER A 153 -2.66 18.11 13.19
N GLU A 154 -2.11 17.83 14.37
CA GLU A 154 -1.08 18.67 15.01
C GLU A 154 0.31 18.04 15.16
N LYS A 155 0.42 16.72 15.02
CA LYS A 155 1.63 15.97 15.40
C LYS A 155 2.10 15.13 14.21
N PRO A 156 3.41 14.80 14.13
CA PRO A 156 3.97 14.04 13.02
C PRO A 156 3.66 12.53 13.14
N PHE A 157 2.38 12.19 13.30
CA PHE A 157 1.88 10.82 13.23
C PHE A 157 1.10 10.66 11.94
N GLU A 158 1.39 9.58 11.22
CA GLU A 158 0.76 9.29 9.95
C GLU A 158 0.67 7.78 9.76
N VAL A 159 -0.44 7.32 9.18
CA VAL A 159 -0.64 5.94 8.77
C VAL A 159 -1.08 5.95 7.31
N GLN A 160 -0.36 5.22 6.47
CA GLN A 160 -0.62 5.07 5.05
C GLN A 160 -1.04 3.64 4.73
N LEU A 161 -1.97 3.52 3.78
CA LEU A 161 -2.19 2.33 2.97
C LEU A 161 -1.83 2.69 1.53
N ASP A 162 -0.69 2.19 1.06
CA ASP A 162 -0.14 2.59 -0.25
C ASP A 162 -0.70 1.75 -1.41
N GLU A 163 -0.30 2.08 -2.64
CA GLU A 163 -0.69 1.31 -3.84
C GLU A 163 -0.13 -0.14 -3.84
N HIS A 164 0.92 -0.39 -3.06
CA HIS A 164 1.49 -1.72 -2.82
C HIS A 164 0.79 -2.48 -1.70
N LYS A 165 -0.28 -1.92 -1.12
CA LYS A 165 -1.06 -2.52 -0.04
C LYS A 165 -0.22 -2.85 1.20
N LEU A 166 0.81 -2.04 1.41
CA LEU A 166 1.60 -2.00 2.62
C LEU A 166 0.99 -0.98 3.56
N LEU A 167 1.06 -1.28 4.86
CA LEU A 167 0.76 -0.31 5.90
C LEU A 167 2.06 0.35 6.32
N ILE A 168 2.12 1.67 6.25
CA ILE A 168 3.29 2.46 6.64
C ILE A 168 2.88 3.41 7.74
N ALA A 169 3.53 3.34 8.89
CA ALA A 169 3.26 4.25 10.01
C ALA A 169 4.50 5.09 10.31
N TYR A 170 4.33 6.41 10.41
CA TYR A 170 5.36 7.36 10.84
C TYR A 170 5.00 7.90 12.21
N ALA A 171 5.96 7.91 13.13
CA ALA A 171 5.75 8.41 14.48
C ALA A 171 7.05 8.63 15.25
N PRO A 172 7.09 9.57 16.22
CA PRO A 172 8.19 9.67 17.17
C PRO A 172 8.34 8.43 18.07
N ALA A 173 7.24 7.71 18.33
CA ALA A 173 7.22 6.51 19.17
C ALA A 173 6.33 5.41 18.55
N MET A 174 6.87 4.18 18.47
CA MET A 174 6.27 3.08 17.71
C MET A 174 5.43 2.08 18.51
N HIS A 175 5.51 2.13 19.85
CA HIS A 175 4.93 1.11 20.73
C HIS A 175 3.44 0.83 20.45
N THR A 176 2.65 1.87 20.19
CA THR A 176 1.22 1.72 19.88
C THR A 176 1.00 0.93 18.59
N PHE A 177 1.68 1.30 17.51
CA PHE A 177 1.59 0.59 16.22
C PHE A 177 2.11 -0.84 16.31
N GLU A 178 3.21 -1.07 17.04
CA GLU A 178 3.75 -2.41 17.28
C GLU A 178 2.75 -3.31 18.01
N THR A 179 2.06 -2.77 19.01
CA THR A 179 1.04 -3.49 19.78
C THR A 179 -0.12 -3.90 18.88
N ILE A 180 -0.67 -2.95 18.12
CA ILE A 180 -1.76 -3.20 17.17
C ILE A 180 -1.37 -4.27 16.15
N LEU A 181 -0.18 -4.17 15.55
CA LEU A 181 0.31 -5.15 14.58
C LEU A 181 0.46 -6.54 15.21
N CYS A 182 0.99 -6.65 16.43
CA CYS A 182 1.11 -7.92 17.14
C CYS A 182 -0.27 -8.54 17.44
N GLU A 183 -1.24 -7.75 17.87
CA GLU A 183 -2.63 -8.19 18.10
C GLU A 183 -3.30 -8.67 16.81
N GLN A 184 -2.95 -8.05 15.67
CA GLN A 184 -3.33 -8.50 14.34
C GLN A 184 -2.46 -9.65 13.79
N GLY A 185 -1.63 -10.27 14.62
CA GLY A 185 -0.78 -11.42 14.24
C GLY A 185 0.32 -11.09 13.24
N VAL A 186 0.62 -9.81 13.06
CA VAL A 186 1.69 -9.28 12.21
C VAL A 186 2.92 -9.09 13.09
N TRP A 187 3.80 -10.09 13.10
CA TRP A 187 4.99 -10.09 13.96
C TRP A 187 6.16 -9.36 13.33
N GLN A 188 7.05 -8.83 14.18
CA GLN A 188 8.28 -8.20 13.73
C GLN A 188 9.16 -9.19 12.97
N LYS A 189 9.62 -8.77 11.80
CA LYS A 189 10.59 -9.46 10.95
C LYS A 189 11.63 -8.45 10.49
N LYS A 190 12.75 -8.37 11.20
CA LYS A 190 13.81 -7.36 10.93
C LYS A 190 14.29 -7.33 9.48
N ASN A 191 14.34 -8.50 8.84
CA ASN A 191 14.79 -8.65 7.45
C ASN A 191 13.62 -8.90 6.48
N LEU A 192 12.40 -8.47 6.82
CA LEU A 192 11.25 -8.56 5.95
C LEU A 192 11.56 -7.88 4.61
N ARG A 193 11.38 -8.60 3.51
CA ARG A 193 11.37 -8.00 2.18
C ARG A 193 9.92 -7.83 1.73
N VAL A 194 9.56 -6.61 1.36
CA VAL A 194 8.20 -6.26 0.95
C VAL A 194 8.11 -6.18 -0.56
N ILE A 195 6.91 -6.36 -1.11
CA ILE A 195 6.70 -6.52 -2.56
C ILE A 195 7.21 -5.32 -3.38
N SER A 196 7.17 -4.11 -2.83
CA SER A 196 7.68 -2.88 -3.48
C SER A 196 9.19 -2.89 -3.74
N GLN A 197 9.95 -3.81 -3.12
CA GLN A 197 11.41 -3.93 -3.31
C GLN A 197 11.81 -4.89 -4.44
N GLY A 198 10.84 -5.50 -5.13
CA GLY A 198 11.07 -6.38 -6.26
C GLY A 198 10.13 -6.03 -7.40
N ASP A 199 10.32 -6.65 -8.55
CA ASP A 199 9.46 -6.40 -9.70
C ASP A 199 8.03 -6.87 -9.41
N HIS A 200 7.06 -6.00 -9.70
CA HIS A 200 5.64 -6.25 -9.48
C HIS A 200 4.79 -5.47 -10.49
N MET A 201 3.50 -5.75 -10.50
CA MET A 201 2.51 -5.13 -11.35
C MET A 201 1.33 -4.68 -10.51
N HIS A 202 0.83 -3.48 -10.80
CA HIS A 202 -0.43 -2.98 -10.23
C HIS A 202 -1.57 -3.40 -11.15
N THR A 203 -2.70 -3.77 -10.55
CA THR A 203 -3.92 -4.09 -11.26
C THR A 203 -5.01 -3.12 -10.83
N SER A 204 -5.76 -2.62 -11.79
CA SER A 204 -6.80 -1.62 -11.59
C SER A 204 -7.84 -1.76 -12.72
N THR A 205 -8.98 -1.08 -12.57
CA THR A 205 -10.03 -1.03 -13.58
C THR A 205 -10.67 0.36 -13.62
N ASN A 206 -11.37 0.69 -14.71
CA ASN A 206 -12.16 1.93 -14.77
C ASN A 206 -13.26 2.00 -13.70
N HIS A 207 -13.72 0.86 -13.17
CA HIS A 207 -14.65 0.83 -12.06
C HIS A 207 -14.04 1.42 -10.79
N TYR A 208 -12.78 1.05 -10.49
CA TYR A 208 -12.05 1.60 -9.35
C TYR A 208 -11.73 3.07 -9.53
N LYS A 209 -11.45 3.52 -10.76
CA LYS A 209 -11.33 4.96 -11.04
C LYS A 209 -12.58 5.73 -10.62
N THR A 210 -13.77 5.26 -11.01
CA THR A 210 -15.03 5.90 -10.63
C THR A 210 -15.26 5.83 -9.12
N GLN A 211 -14.98 4.69 -8.47
CA GLN A 211 -15.10 4.59 -7.01
C GLN A 211 -14.14 5.52 -6.28
N PHE A 212 -12.94 5.76 -6.81
CA PHE A 212 -12.00 6.73 -6.25
C PHE A 212 -12.57 8.16 -6.33
N GLU A 213 -13.11 8.54 -7.48
CA GLU A 213 -13.78 9.84 -7.66
C GLU A 213 -14.97 10.00 -6.70
N ASP A 214 -15.75 8.92 -6.51
CA ASP A 214 -16.84 8.88 -5.54
C ASP A 214 -16.31 9.04 -4.10
N LEU A 215 -15.24 8.35 -3.71
CA LEU A 215 -14.64 8.48 -2.38
C LEU A 215 -14.18 9.92 -2.12
N VAL A 216 -13.44 10.53 -3.06
CA VAL A 216 -13.02 11.94 -3.00
C VAL A 216 -14.22 12.85 -2.76
N SER A 217 -15.30 12.66 -3.53
CA SER A 217 -16.52 13.44 -3.38
C SER A 217 -17.21 13.21 -2.02
N ASN A 218 -17.24 11.97 -1.51
CA ASN A 218 -17.93 11.64 -0.25
C ASN A 218 -17.22 12.16 0.99
N ILE A 219 -15.88 12.25 0.97
CA ILE A 219 -15.11 12.86 2.07
C ILE A 219 -14.88 14.37 1.88
N HIS A 220 -15.36 14.94 0.77
CA HIS A 220 -15.14 16.33 0.36
C HIS A 220 -13.65 16.71 0.29
N ALA A 221 -12.82 15.85 -0.31
CA ALA A 221 -11.41 16.15 -0.52
C ALA A 221 -11.19 17.04 -1.76
N ASP A 222 -10.28 18.01 -1.63
CA ASP A 222 -9.96 19.00 -2.65
C ASP A 222 -8.57 18.74 -3.25
N LEU A 223 -8.36 19.14 -4.51
CA LEU A 223 -7.06 19.09 -5.21
C LEU A 223 -6.02 20.05 -4.62
#